data_AF-A0A7Y9RRY6-F1
#
_entry.id   AF-A0A7Y9RRY6-F1
#
_cell.length_a   1.000
_cell.length_b   1.000
_cell.length_c   1.000
_cell.angle_alpha   90.00
_cell.angle_beta   90.00
_cell.angle_gamma   90.00
#
_symmetry.space_group_name_H-M   'P 1'
#
loop_
_entity.id
_entity.type
_entity.pdbx_description
1 polymer ?
#
loop_
_entity_poly.entity_id
_entity_poly.type
_entity_poly.pdbx_seq_one_letter_code
_entity_poly.pdbx_strand_id
1 'polypeptide(L)'
;MLGGASQPLDVGRTRRYFTKTQRLALARLQGGCTADGCDWPPSMCHAHHRTPWHAGGKTDLDQGYLLCPRHHARAHDPAYETTYHHHRITFARTRPMRT
;
A
#
# COMPACT_ATOMS: atom_id res chain seq x y z
N MET A 1 25.42 -18.31 9.13
CA MET A 1 24.16 -19.06 9.21
C MET A 1 23.00 -18.11 8.92
N LEU A 2 22.20 -18.35 7.88
CA LEU A 2 20.90 -17.70 7.67
C LEU A 2 19.81 -18.73 7.99
N GLY A 3 19.67 -19.07 9.27
CA GLY A 3 18.69 -20.05 9.79
C GLY A 3 17.61 -19.37 10.63
N GLY A 4 17.09 -18.23 10.17
CA GLY A 4 15.96 -17.57 10.82
C GLY A 4 14.67 -18.30 10.50
N ALA A 5 13.77 -18.45 11.48
CA ALA A 5 12.45 -19.05 11.27
C ALA A 5 11.71 -18.36 10.10
N SER A 6 11.23 -19.14 9.12
CA SER A 6 10.40 -18.63 8.03
C SER A 6 9.19 -17.90 8.61
N GLN A 7 9.03 -16.62 8.28
CA GLN A 7 7.85 -15.86 8.66
C GLN A 7 6.84 -15.86 7.51
N PRO A 8 5.55 -16.08 7.78
CA PRO A 8 4.51 -16.00 6.76
C PRO A 8 4.47 -14.58 6.19
N LEU A 9 4.59 -14.48 4.87
CA LEU A 9 4.49 -13.22 4.13
C LEU A 9 3.04 -12.84 3.85
N ASP A 10 2.11 -13.77 3.99
CA ASP A 10 0.67 -13.56 3.85
C ASP A 10 0.00 -14.02 5.15
N VAL A 11 -0.74 -13.11 5.79
CA VAL A 11 -1.43 -13.38 7.06
C VAL A 11 -2.95 -13.24 6.94
N GLY A 12 -3.44 -12.95 5.72
CA GLY A 12 -4.85 -12.80 5.41
C GLY A 12 -5.50 -11.74 6.29
N ARG A 13 -6.54 -12.14 7.01
CA ARG A 13 -7.30 -11.27 7.91
C ARG A 13 -6.96 -11.46 9.40
N THR A 14 -6.00 -12.30 9.74
CA THR A 14 -5.61 -12.54 11.15
C THR A 14 -4.98 -11.31 11.80
N ARG A 15 -4.47 -10.37 11.00
CA ARG A 15 -3.90 -9.10 11.45
C ARG A 15 -4.36 -7.95 10.57
N ARG A 16 -4.65 -6.82 11.20
CA ARG A 16 -4.98 -5.56 10.51
C ARG A 16 -3.76 -4.92 9.86
N TYR A 17 -2.62 -4.91 10.54
CA TYR A 17 -1.42 -4.22 10.09
C TYR A 17 -0.40 -5.18 9.49
N PHE A 18 0.25 -4.72 8.43
CA PHE A 18 1.39 -5.42 7.83
C PHE A 18 2.49 -5.64 8.87
N THR A 19 3.01 -6.86 8.92
CA THR A 19 4.11 -7.23 9.82
C THR A 19 5.40 -6.52 9.42
N LYS A 20 6.40 -6.51 10.32
CA LYS A 20 7.73 -5.96 10.03
C LYS A 20 8.33 -6.60 8.77
N THR A 21 8.24 -7.92 8.64
CA THR A 21 8.78 -8.68 7.51
C THR A 21 8.05 -8.34 6.21
N GLN A 22 6.72 -8.22 6.26
CA GLN A 22 5.94 -7.76 5.11
C GLN A 22 6.35 -6.33 4.69
N ARG A 23 6.53 -5.41 5.65
CA ARG A 23 6.97 -4.04 5.36
C ARG A 23 8.36 -4.00 4.71
N LEU A 24 9.29 -4.85 5.14
CA LEU A 24 10.61 -4.96 4.52
C LEU A 24 10.53 -5.52 3.10
N ALA A 25 9.70 -6.54 2.87
CA ALA A 25 9.45 -7.08 1.54
C ALA A 25 8.82 -6.02 0.61
N LEU A 26 7.80 -5.29 1.07
CA LEU A 26 7.21 -4.17 0.33
C LEU A 26 8.26 -3.11 -0.01
N ALA A 27 9.10 -2.72 0.96
CA ALA A 27 10.17 -1.75 0.72
C ALA A 27 11.15 -2.22 -0.36
N ARG A 28 11.50 -3.52 -0.37
CA ARG A 28 12.41 -4.10 -1.36
C ARG A 28 11.79 -4.20 -2.75
N LEU A 29 10.49 -4.45 -2.82
CA LEU A 29 9.73 -4.61 -4.07
C LEU A 29 9.33 -3.28 -4.71
N GLN A 30 9.05 -2.26 -3.89
CA GLN A 30 8.44 -1.01 -4.33
C GLN A 30 9.40 0.17 -4.32
N GLY A 31 10.50 0.08 -3.56
CA GLY A 31 11.57 1.08 -3.55
C GLY A 31 11.20 2.44 -2.92
N GLY A 32 9.92 2.66 -2.58
CA GLY A 32 9.46 3.92 -1.99
C GLY A 32 7.96 4.09 -2.16
N CYS A 33 7.51 5.34 -2.16
CA CYS A 33 6.12 5.66 -2.46
C CYS A 33 5.77 5.17 -3.88
N THR A 34 4.71 4.37 -3.97
CA THR A 34 4.24 3.74 -5.21
C THR A 34 3.44 4.68 -6.11
N ALA A 35 3.06 5.85 -5.61
CA ALA A 35 2.38 6.86 -6.39
C ALA A 35 3.25 7.33 -7.56
N ASP A 36 2.64 7.43 -8.73
CA ASP A 36 3.34 7.85 -9.93
C ASP A 36 3.99 9.23 -9.76
N GLY A 37 5.24 9.35 -10.24
CA GLY A 37 6.07 10.55 -10.07
C GLY A 37 6.54 10.85 -8.64
N CYS A 38 6.40 9.94 -7.67
CA CYS A 38 6.91 10.11 -6.31
C CYS A 38 8.20 9.33 -6.07
N ASP A 39 9.14 9.94 -5.36
CA ASP A 39 10.48 9.43 -5.05
C ASP A 39 10.74 9.28 -3.54
N TRP A 40 9.71 9.44 -2.71
CA TRP A 40 9.85 9.32 -1.25
C TRP A 40 10.34 7.92 -0.85
N PRO A 41 11.40 7.81 -0.04
CA PRO A 41 11.97 6.52 0.35
C PRO A 41 11.01 5.69 1.21
N PRO A 42 11.19 4.35 1.27
CA PRO A 42 10.32 3.45 2.03
C PRO A 42 10.22 3.79 3.52
N SER A 43 11.30 4.34 4.10
CA SER A 43 11.36 4.76 5.50
C SER A 43 10.35 5.86 5.85
N MET A 44 9.92 6.65 4.85
CA MET A 44 8.93 7.71 5.00
C MET A 44 7.55 7.30 4.48
N CYS A 45 7.30 5.99 4.28
CA CYS A 45 6.04 5.48 3.76
C CYS A 45 5.27 4.64 4.80
N HIS A 46 3.95 4.68 4.67
CA HIS A 46 3.01 3.78 5.33
C HIS A 46 2.61 2.66 4.38
N ALA A 47 2.36 1.46 4.92
CA ALA A 47 1.78 0.36 4.15
C ALA A 47 0.25 0.55 4.07
N HIS A 48 -0.25 0.74 2.86
CA HIS A 48 -1.63 0.98 2.50
C HIS A 48 -2.25 -0.29 1.92
N HIS A 49 -3.48 -0.61 2.30
CA HIS A 49 -4.22 -1.72 1.71
C HIS A 49 -4.92 -1.27 0.42
N ARG A 50 -4.78 -2.04 -0.67
CA ARG A 50 -5.54 -1.84 -1.92
C ARG A 50 -7.05 -1.81 -1.67
N THR A 51 -7.56 -2.85 -1.02
CA THR A 51 -8.92 -2.90 -0.50
C THR A 51 -8.86 -2.54 0.98
N PRO A 52 -9.58 -1.51 1.47
CA PRO A 52 -9.54 -1.16 2.87
C PRO A 52 -9.81 -2.37 3.77
N TRP A 53 -9.04 -2.51 4.86
CA TRP A 53 -9.15 -3.67 5.73
C TRP A 53 -10.57 -3.86 6.31
N HIS A 54 -11.24 -2.75 6.65
CA HIS A 54 -12.62 -2.75 7.15
C HIS A 54 -13.65 -3.18 6.07
N ALA A 55 -13.31 -3.03 4.79
CA ALA A 55 -14.12 -3.43 3.64
C ALA A 55 -13.76 -4.84 3.11
N GLY A 56 -13.08 -5.66 3.91
CA GLY A 56 -12.76 -7.05 3.54
C GLY A 56 -11.34 -7.29 3.04
N GLY A 57 -10.51 -6.25 2.90
CA GLY A 57 -9.11 -6.38 2.44
C GLY A 57 -8.26 -7.33 3.29
N LYS A 58 -7.27 -7.95 2.65
CA LYS A 58 -6.30 -8.85 3.29
C LYS A 58 -4.97 -8.13 3.52
N THR A 59 -4.27 -8.54 4.57
CA THR A 59 -2.91 -8.10 4.88
C THR A 59 -1.94 -9.10 4.26
N ASP A 60 -1.92 -9.14 2.93
CA ASP A 60 -1.08 -9.99 2.10
C ASP A 60 -0.18 -9.09 1.23
N LEU A 61 1.00 -9.57 0.83
CA LEU A 61 2.00 -8.71 0.17
C LEU A 61 1.51 -8.06 -1.12
N ASP A 62 0.72 -8.80 -1.91
CA ASP A 62 0.17 -8.32 -3.19
C ASP A 62 -0.96 -7.28 -3.02
N GLN A 63 -1.48 -7.14 -1.79
CA GLN A 63 -2.49 -6.14 -1.42
C GLN A 63 -1.88 -4.88 -0.81
N GLY A 64 -0.57 -4.85 -0.54
CA GLY A 64 0.12 -3.75 0.13
C GLY A 64 0.79 -2.77 -0.83
N TYR A 65 0.62 -1.48 -0.59
CA TYR A 65 1.27 -0.38 -1.32
C TYR A 65 1.93 0.58 -0.35
N LEU A 66 3.19 0.95 -0.56
CA LEU A 66 3.86 1.98 0.21
C LEU A 66 3.44 3.35 -0.28
N LEU A 67 2.94 4.19 0.62
CA LEU A 67 2.55 5.57 0.34
C LEU A 67 3.14 6.53 1.37
N CYS A 68 3.73 7.64 0.90
CA CYS A 68 4.12 8.74 1.77
C CYS A 68 2.87 9.40 2.40
N PRO A 69 3.00 10.18 3.50
CA PRO A 69 1.86 10.78 4.18
C PRO A 69 0.90 11.53 3.26
N ARG A 70 1.44 12.30 2.29
CA ARG A 70 0.67 13.05 1.29
C ARG A 70 -0.18 12.15 0.40
N HIS A 71 0.41 11.09 -0.15
CA HIS A 71 -0.32 10.18 -1.05
C HIS A 71 -1.21 9.19 -0.30
N HIS A 72 -0.85 8.85 0.94
CA HIS A 72 -1.71 8.06 1.81
C HIS A 72 -2.99 8.83 2.13
N ALA A 73 -2.89 10.12 2.48
CA ALA A 73 -4.06 10.98 2.66
C ALA A 73 -4.91 11.08 1.37
N ARG A 74 -4.26 11.28 0.20
CA ARG A 74 -4.95 11.33 -1.10
C ARG A 74 -5.70 10.03 -1.43
N ALA A 75 -5.17 8.87 -1.06
CA ALA A 75 -5.83 7.59 -1.29
C ALA A 75 -7.12 7.39 -0.47
N HIS A 76 -7.31 8.17 0.60
CA HIS A 76 -8.55 8.18 1.39
C HIS A 76 -9.44 9.39 1.09
N ASP A 77 -9.04 10.27 0.15
CA ASP A 77 -9.79 11.46 -0.22
C ASP A 77 -10.83 11.12 -1.31
N PRO A 78 -12.14 11.29 -1.07
CA PRO A 78 -13.19 10.98 -2.05
C PRO A 78 -13.13 11.86 -3.31
N ALA A 79 -12.39 12.96 -3.29
CA ALA A 79 -12.12 13.78 -4.47
C ALA A 79 -11.16 13.10 -5.47
N TYR A 80 -10.58 11.95 -5.12
CA TYR A 80 -9.66 11.20 -5.97
C TYR A 80 -10.06 9.74 -6.11
N GLU A 81 -10.00 9.25 -7.34
CA GLU A 81 -10.03 7.84 -7.65
C GLU A 81 -8.60 7.30 -7.70
N THR A 82 -8.37 6.14 -7.07
CA THR A 82 -7.06 5.48 -7.06
C THR A 82 -7.09 4.26 -7.96
N THR A 83 -6.26 4.24 -8.99
CA THR A 83 -6.04 3.05 -9.84
C THR A 83 -4.80 2.32 -9.37
N TYR A 84 -4.92 1.02 -9.12
CA TYR A 84 -3.82 0.17 -8.66
C TYR A 84 -3.25 -0.64 -9.82
N HIS A 85 -1.95 -0.47 -10.07
CA HIS A 85 -1.15 -1.23 -11.01
C HIS A 85 -0.22 -2.19 -10.26
N HIS A 86 0.59 -2.99 -10.96
CA HIS A 86 1.59 -3.81 -10.29
C HIS A 86 2.65 -2.93 -9.61
N HIS A 87 2.59 -2.82 -8.27
CA HIS A 87 3.49 -2.02 -7.43
C HIS A 87 3.52 -0.51 -7.71
N ARG A 88 2.55 0.02 -8.45
CA ARG A 88 2.39 1.45 -8.72
C ARG A 88 0.93 1.86 -8.58
N ILE A 89 0.68 3.12 -8.24
CA ILE A 89 -0.67 3.68 -8.23
C ILE A 89 -0.72 5.01 -8.94
N THR A 90 -1.88 5.31 -9.54
CA THR A 90 -2.18 6.61 -10.13
C THR A 90 -3.43 7.19 -9.47
N PHE A 91 -3.50 8.52 -9.42
CA PHE A 91 -4.65 9.25 -8.88
C PHE A 91 -5.30 10.08 -9.98
N ALA A 92 -6.61 10.03 -10.10
CA ALA A 92 -7.41 10.92 -10.94
C ALA A 92 -8.41 11.68 -10.07
N ARG A 93 -8.64 12.97 -10.33
CA ARG A 93 -9.69 13.71 -9.62
C ARG A 93 -11.05 13.20 -10.07
N THR A 94 -11.94 12.90 -9.12
CA THR A 94 -13.33 12.58 -9.42
C THR A 94 -13.97 13.84 -10.03
N ARG A 95 -14.44 13.74 -11.27
CA ARG A 95 -15.25 14.82 -11.87
C ARG A 95 -16.62 14.76 -11.21
N PRO A 96 -17.20 15.90 -10.77
CA PRO A 96 -18.59 15.90 -10.34
C PRO A 96 -19.45 15.40 -11.50
N MET A 97 -20.36 14.45 -11.23
CA MET A 97 -21.41 14.10 -12.18
C MET A 97 -22.16 15.39 -12.51
N ARG A 98 -22.08 15.83 -13.76
CA ARG A 98 -22.93 16.92 -14.25
C ARG A 98 -24.35 16.35 -14.31
N THR A 99 -25.21 16.83 -13.42
CA THR A 99 -26.68 16.66 -13.49
C THR A 99 -27.24 17.36 -14.72
#